data_AF-A0A7V4H2R8-F1
#
_entry.id   AF-A0A7V4H2R8-F1
#
_cell.length_a   1.000
_cell.length_b   1.000
_cell.length_c   1.000
_cell.angle_alpha   90.00
_cell.angle_beta   90.00
_cell.angle_gamma   90.00
#
_symmetry.space_group_name_H-M   'P 1'
#
loop_
_entity.id
_entity.type
_entity.pdbx_description
1 polymer ?
#
loop_
_entity_poly.entity_id
_entity_poly.type
_entity_poly.pdbx_seq_one_letter_code
_entity_poly.pdbx_strand_id
1 'polypeptide(L)'
;MKEYFMDTASTPPKNPFWIKLCQWIGLACLGQFLIVAIIGVLRGYSIQSYAPMYVMLGGSVLLMIGHAGRYFSFSEEIPRMTWKQVLFSYWTIYLVFFVWGLNSIPGAMQGRYQKRGEEFYKQKNYPAAIAMYQKELDTWYLRLCYNYREDTSLLGIAQSYCQLENFEQARQTYQRLHKMARGYYKERSQTELAELDSELRNIAEFEKQFANSADDNQKARILFDLAFAYRRIECSKKATELYARIQTLDIPESRKEQARKFAADCV
;
A
#
# COMPACT_ATOMS: atom_id res chain seq x y z
N MET A 1 43.68 70.97 5.52
CA MET A 1 43.05 70.43 6.74
C MET A 1 41.86 69.60 6.27
N LYS A 2 41.98 68.27 6.35
CA LYS A 2 40.96 67.30 5.90
C LYS A 2 39.91 67.21 6.99
N GLU A 3 38.68 67.62 6.71
CA GLU A 3 37.57 67.47 7.65
C GLU A 3 36.44 66.64 7.03
N TYR A 4 36.24 65.47 7.64
CA TYR A 4 35.01 64.70 7.81
C TYR A 4 34.26 64.18 6.57
N PHE A 5 34.80 63.11 5.96
CA PHE A 5 33.95 61.98 5.55
C PHE A 5 33.57 61.22 6.83
N MET A 6 32.41 61.51 7.40
CA MET A 6 31.81 60.62 8.39
C MET A 6 31.18 59.46 7.62
N ASP A 7 31.90 58.35 7.55
CA ASP A 7 31.35 57.03 7.25
C ASP A 7 30.25 56.74 8.29
N THR A 8 28.99 56.96 7.91
CA THR A 8 27.87 56.29 8.58
C THR A 8 27.92 54.83 8.14
N ALA A 9 28.72 54.05 8.85
CA ALA A 9 28.62 52.59 8.82
C ALA A 9 27.20 52.22 9.25
N SER A 10 26.28 52.12 8.28
CA SER A 10 24.94 51.64 8.48
C SER A 10 25.07 50.20 8.97
N THR A 11 24.88 50.01 10.27
CA THR A 11 24.80 48.68 10.85
C THR A 11 23.70 47.91 10.09
N PRO A 12 23.98 46.70 9.57
CA PRO A 12 22.95 45.97 8.84
C PRO A 12 21.76 45.77 9.78
N PRO A 13 20.51 46.00 9.31
CA PRO A 13 19.34 45.92 10.17
C PRO A 13 19.32 44.55 10.85
N LYS A 14 19.27 44.54 12.18
CA LYS A 14 19.16 43.30 12.97
C LYS A 14 17.94 42.55 12.47
N ASN A 15 18.16 41.34 11.96
CA ASN A 15 17.07 40.49 11.47
C ASN A 15 15.94 40.42 12.51
N PRO A 16 14.71 40.80 12.14
CA PRO A 16 13.60 40.76 13.07
C PRO A 16 13.40 39.37 13.67
N PHE A 17 13.01 39.33 14.95
CA PHE A 17 12.86 38.08 15.70
C PHE A 17 11.91 37.09 15.00
N TRP A 18 10.81 37.60 14.45
CA TRP A 18 9.81 36.82 13.72
C TRP A 18 10.38 36.12 12.48
N ILE A 19 11.37 36.72 11.80
CA ILE A 19 12.05 36.06 10.66
C ILE A 19 12.81 34.83 11.11
N LYS A 20 13.60 34.94 12.19
CA LYS A 20 14.32 33.80 12.75
C LYS A 20 13.36 32.73 13.24
N LEU A 21 12.23 33.13 13.84
CA LEU A 21 11.19 32.23 14.29
C LEU A 21 10.59 31.42 13.13
N CYS A 22 10.22 32.07 12.01
CA CYS A 22 9.72 31.39 10.81
C CYS A 22 10.74 30.37 10.26
N GLN A 23 12.03 30.72 10.27
CA GLN A 23 13.09 29.80 9.81
C GLN A 23 13.21 28.56 10.71
N TRP A 24 13.17 28.73 12.03
CA TRP A 24 13.23 27.61 12.98
C TRP A 24 12.00 26.72 12.90
N ILE A 25 10.78 27.30 12.79
CA ILE A 25 9.55 26.54 12.62
C ILE A 25 9.60 25.75 11.31
N GLY A 26 10.03 26.39 10.22
CA GLY A 26 10.16 25.74 8.92
C GLY A 26 11.16 24.56 8.92
N LEU A 27 12.32 24.73 9.57
CA LEU A 27 13.29 23.64 9.77
C LEU A 27 12.73 22.52 10.64
N ALA A 28 11.98 22.84 11.70
CA ALA A 28 11.33 21.85 12.55
C ALA A 28 10.29 21.03 11.77
N CYS A 29 9.50 21.66 10.90
CA CYS A 29 8.54 20.98 10.03
C CYS A 29 9.23 20.03 9.03
N LEU A 30 10.37 20.44 8.43
CA LEU A 30 11.17 19.56 7.57
C LEU A 30 11.76 18.39 8.35
N GLY A 31 12.31 18.65 9.54
CA GLY A 31 12.86 17.62 10.43
C GLY A 31 11.80 16.61 10.85
N GLN A 32 10.59 17.08 11.19
CA GLN A 32 9.47 16.21 11.53
C GLN A 32 9.07 15.30 10.35
N PHE A 33 9.03 15.83 9.12
CA PHE A 33 8.75 15.02 7.94
C PHE A 33 9.82 13.94 7.73
N LEU A 34 11.11 14.27 7.88
CA LEU A 34 12.21 13.31 7.75
C LEU A 34 12.16 12.21 8.82
N ILE A 35 11.84 12.56 10.07
CA ILE A 35 11.69 11.56 11.14
C ILE A 35 10.51 10.63 10.85
N VAL A 36 9.37 11.19 10.44
CA VAL A 36 8.18 10.42 10.07
C VAL A 36 8.47 9.51 8.87
N ALA A 37 9.21 10.01 7.88
CA ALA A 37 9.67 9.25 6.73
C ALA A 37 10.54 8.06 7.14
N ILE A 38 11.55 8.29 8.00
CA ILE A 38 12.42 7.23 8.52
C ILE A 38 11.61 6.18 9.29
N ILE A 39 10.69 6.60 10.16
CA ILE A 39 9.83 5.70 10.93
C ILE A 39 8.91 4.89 10.00
N GLY A 40 8.31 5.52 8.99
CA GLY A 40 7.51 4.83 7.98
C GLY A 40 8.33 3.77 7.23
N VAL A 41 9.57 4.11 6.88
CA VAL A 41 10.50 3.16 6.25
C VAL A 41 10.81 1.99 7.17
N LEU A 42 11.09 2.23 8.45
CA LEU A 42 11.42 1.21 9.44
C LEU A 42 10.23 0.31 9.81
N ARG A 43 9.01 0.85 9.85
CA ARG A 43 7.79 0.08 10.17
C ARG A 43 7.35 -0.87 9.07
N GLY A 44 7.72 -0.60 7.82
CA GLY A 44 7.43 -1.48 6.68
C GLY A 44 5.97 -1.49 6.23
N TYR A 45 5.15 -0.52 6.65
CA TYR A 45 3.79 -0.30 6.16
C TYR A 45 3.48 1.20 6.01
N SER A 46 2.45 1.53 5.22
CA SER A 46 2.18 2.91 4.83
C SER A 46 1.67 3.82 5.95
N ILE A 47 2.10 5.09 5.90
CA ILE A 47 1.58 6.14 6.79
C ILE A 47 0.25 6.60 6.22
N GLN A 48 -0.85 6.12 6.81
CA GLN A 48 -2.21 6.42 6.37
C GLN A 48 -2.67 7.86 6.76
N SER A 49 -1.84 8.88 6.49
CA SER A 49 -2.16 10.28 6.75
C SER A 49 -1.40 11.22 5.82
N TYR A 50 -2.10 12.23 5.30
CA TYR A 50 -1.50 13.34 4.57
C TYR A 50 -0.93 14.44 5.48
N ALA A 51 -1.13 14.34 6.79
CA ALA A 51 -0.66 15.35 7.74
C ALA A 51 0.85 15.65 7.62
N PRO A 52 1.75 14.66 7.48
CA PRO A 52 3.18 14.94 7.32
C PRO A 52 3.49 15.77 6.07
N MET A 53 2.76 15.52 4.97
CA MET A 53 2.90 16.29 3.73
C MET A 53 2.48 17.74 3.93
N TYR A 54 1.32 17.99 4.54
CA TYR A 54 0.85 19.36 4.80
C TYR A 54 1.77 20.12 5.77
N VAL A 55 2.29 19.44 6.80
CA VAL A 55 3.26 20.02 7.74
C VAL A 55 4.55 20.42 7.01
N MET A 56 5.07 19.56 6.13
CA MET A 56 6.24 19.87 5.31
C MET A 56 6.00 21.05 4.36
N LEU A 57 4.82 21.09 3.72
CA LEU A 57 4.46 22.14 2.77
C LEU A 57 4.31 23.50 3.46
N GLY A 58 3.64 23.53 4.62
CA GLY A 58 3.59 24.71 5.49
C GLY A 58 4.98 25.15 5.97
N GLY A 59 5.83 24.20 6.37
CA GLY A 59 7.22 24.48 6.75
C GLY A 59 8.05 25.09 5.62
N SER A 60 7.86 24.60 4.39
CA SER A 60 8.53 25.12 3.19
C SER A 60 8.09 26.56 2.88
N VAL A 61 6.81 26.87 3.03
CA VAL A 61 6.27 28.24 2.90
C VAL A 61 6.86 29.16 3.98
N LEU A 62 6.94 28.70 5.23
CA LEU A 62 7.55 29.48 6.33
C LEU A 62 9.04 29.73 6.10
N LEU A 63 9.78 28.77 5.54
CA LEU A 63 11.16 29.00 5.11
C LEU A 63 11.23 30.05 4.02
N MET A 64 10.38 29.97 2.99
CA MET A 64 10.32 31.00 1.94
C MET A 64 10.02 32.39 2.52
N ILE A 65 9.07 32.52 3.44
CA ILE A 65 8.74 33.79 4.11
C ILE A 65 9.92 34.29 4.95
N GLY A 66 10.55 33.42 5.75
CA GLY A 66 11.72 33.76 6.56
C GLY A 66 12.94 34.15 5.72
N HIS A 67 13.06 33.62 4.50
CA HIS A 67 14.13 34.00 3.57
C HIS A 67 13.79 35.28 2.81
N ALA A 68 12.57 35.40 2.28
CA ALA A 68 12.10 36.58 1.57
C ALA A 68 12.02 37.81 2.48
N GLY A 69 11.61 37.66 3.74
CA GLY A 69 11.50 38.75 4.71
C GLY A 69 12.84 39.43 5.05
N ARG A 70 13.99 38.79 4.78
CA ARG A 70 15.30 39.47 4.86
C ARG A 70 15.52 40.46 3.72
N TYR A 71 14.72 40.40 2.66
CA TYR A 71 14.96 41.07 1.37
C TYR A 71 13.75 41.82 0.81
N PHE A 72 12.52 41.50 1.26
CA PHE A 72 11.29 42.21 0.90
C PHE A 72 11.11 43.43 1.83
N SER A 73 11.88 44.47 1.54
CA SER A 73 11.50 45.83 1.87
C SER A 73 10.55 46.30 0.75
N PHE A 74 9.33 46.74 1.08
CA PHE A 74 8.46 47.48 0.16
C PHE A 74 9.02 48.91 -0.08
N SER A 75 10.32 49.03 -0.38
CA SER A 75 10.94 50.27 -0.81
C SER A 75 11.30 50.15 -2.28
N GLU A 76 10.98 51.19 -3.06
CA GLU A 76 11.03 51.24 -4.53
C GLU A 76 12.38 50.94 -5.20
N GLU A 77 13.45 50.73 -4.43
CA GLU A 77 14.77 50.36 -4.96
C GLU A 77 15.02 48.86 -4.82
N ILE A 78 15.00 48.14 -5.95
CA ILE A 78 15.36 46.72 -6.03
C ILE A 78 16.83 46.57 -5.61
N PRO A 79 17.14 46.02 -4.42
CA PRO A 79 18.53 45.82 -4.03
C PRO A 79 19.13 44.74 -4.93
N ARG A 80 20.32 44.98 -5.50
CA ARG A 80 21.09 43.94 -6.21
C ARG A 80 21.35 42.78 -5.24
N MET A 81 20.67 41.66 -5.43
CA MET A 81 20.94 40.44 -4.66
C MET A 81 22.39 40.01 -4.86
N THR A 82 23.07 39.66 -3.78
CA THR A 82 24.39 39.04 -3.85
C THR A 82 24.28 37.60 -4.38
N TRP A 83 25.32 37.11 -5.06
CA TRP A 83 25.35 35.75 -5.63
C TRP A 83 25.00 34.64 -4.62
N LYS A 84 25.43 34.77 -3.36
CA LYS A 84 25.07 33.83 -2.27
C LYS A 84 23.57 33.78 -2.00
N GLN A 85 22.87 34.90 -2.17
CA GLN A 85 21.42 35.02 -1.93
C GLN A 85 20.61 34.43 -3.08
N VAL A 86 21.05 34.69 -4.31
CA VAL A 86 20.48 34.08 -5.52
C VAL A 86 20.62 32.56 -5.48
N LEU A 87 21.82 32.06 -5.17
CA LEU A 87 22.04 30.61 -5.03
C LEU A 87 21.12 29.98 -3.98
N PHE A 88 20.90 30.66 -2.86
CA PHE A 88 20.08 30.12 -1.78
C PHE A 88 18.57 30.14 -2.10
N SER A 89 18.07 31.18 -2.77
CA SER A 89 16.66 31.25 -3.20
C SER A 89 16.36 30.23 -4.30
N TYR A 90 17.27 30.06 -5.25
CA TYR A 90 17.22 28.96 -6.23
C TYR A 90 17.22 27.59 -5.54
N TRP A 91 18.01 27.41 -4.47
CA TRP A 91 18.03 26.16 -3.71
C TRP A 91 16.69 25.86 -3.05
N THR A 92 16.04 26.86 -2.44
CA THR A 92 14.71 26.68 -1.83
C THR A 92 13.62 26.38 -2.86
N ILE A 93 13.63 27.06 -4.02
CA ILE A 93 12.70 26.80 -5.11
C ILE A 93 12.94 25.40 -5.69
N TYR A 94 14.20 25.02 -5.88
CA TYR A 94 14.57 23.68 -6.31
C TYR A 94 14.09 22.61 -5.33
N LEU A 95 14.21 22.85 -4.02
CA LEU A 95 13.73 21.92 -2.99
C LEU A 95 12.21 21.78 -3.03
N VAL A 96 11.47 22.87 -3.24
CA VAL A 96 10.00 22.84 -3.42
C VAL A 96 9.61 22.05 -4.67
N PHE A 97 10.23 22.31 -5.82
CA PHE A 97 9.95 21.57 -7.06
C PHE A 97 10.41 20.12 -7.01
N PHE A 98 11.54 19.83 -6.36
CA PHE A 98 12.03 18.48 -6.13
C PHE A 98 11.07 17.70 -5.25
N VAL A 99 10.57 18.31 -4.17
CA VAL A 99 9.55 17.72 -3.29
C VAL A 99 8.21 17.55 -4.01
N TRP A 100 7.80 18.52 -4.85
CA TRP A 100 6.58 18.41 -5.65
C TRP A 100 6.68 17.33 -6.73
N GLY A 101 7.85 17.19 -7.37
CA GLY A 101 8.21 16.11 -8.28
C GLY A 101 8.21 14.74 -7.58
N LEU A 102 8.81 14.65 -6.40
CA LEU A 102 8.81 13.44 -5.57
C LEU A 102 7.39 13.04 -5.11
N ASN A 103 6.43 13.96 -5.04
CA ASN A 103 5.04 13.65 -4.71
C ASN A 103 4.18 13.28 -5.92
N SER A 104 4.48 13.83 -7.10
CA SER A 104 3.74 13.56 -8.34
C SER A 104 4.16 12.25 -9.02
N ILE A 105 5.43 11.86 -8.94
CA ILE A 105 5.96 10.62 -9.53
C ILE A 105 5.33 9.36 -8.92
N PRO A 106 5.16 9.23 -7.59
CA PRO A 106 4.45 8.12 -6.96
C PRO A 106 3.04 7.91 -7.46
N GLY A 107 2.24 8.97 -7.58
CA GLY A 107 0.85 8.88 -8.04
C GLY A 107 0.73 8.29 -9.45
N ALA A 108 1.70 8.60 -10.33
CA ALA A 108 1.74 8.06 -11.71
C ALA A 108 2.22 6.59 -11.80
N MET A 109 2.84 6.07 -10.74
CA MET A 109 3.39 4.72 -10.67
C MET A 109 2.52 3.75 -9.84
N GLN A 110 1.64 4.28 -8.98
CA GLN A 110 0.72 3.50 -8.16
C GLN A 110 -0.17 2.56 -8.97
N GLY A 111 -0.29 1.32 -8.51
CA GLY A 111 -1.21 0.33 -9.04
C GLY A 111 -0.77 -0.34 -10.35
N ARG A 112 0.41 0.00 -10.90
CA ARG A 112 0.92 -0.69 -12.10
C ARG A 112 1.23 -2.16 -11.82
N TYR A 113 1.85 -2.45 -10.68
CA TYR A 113 2.16 -3.83 -10.32
C TYR A 113 0.92 -4.56 -9.83
N GLN A 114 0.03 -3.85 -9.13
CA GLN A 114 -1.28 -4.40 -8.76
C GLN A 114 -2.08 -4.88 -9.98
N LYS A 115 -2.23 -4.05 -11.02
CA LYS A 115 -2.90 -4.46 -12.27
C LYS A 115 -2.25 -5.67 -12.93
N ARG A 116 -0.91 -5.68 -12.98
CA ARG A 116 -0.16 -6.83 -13.52
C ARG A 116 -0.34 -8.09 -12.68
N GLY A 117 -0.47 -7.94 -11.36
CA GLY A 117 -0.83 -9.01 -10.44
C GLY A 117 -2.22 -9.57 -10.73
N GLU A 118 -3.21 -8.71 -10.96
CA GLU A 118 -4.56 -9.13 -11.37
C GLU A 118 -4.56 -9.87 -12.71
N GLU A 119 -3.76 -9.40 -13.69
CA GLU A 119 -3.60 -10.08 -14.97
C GLU A 119 -3.03 -11.49 -14.80
N PHE A 120 -1.97 -11.65 -14.01
CA PHE A 120 -1.41 -12.96 -13.70
C PHE A 120 -2.39 -13.85 -12.92
N TYR A 121 -3.17 -13.26 -12.00
CA TYR A 121 -4.20 -13.98 -11.26
C TYR A 121 -5.27 -14.54 -12.21
N LYS A 122 -5.75 -13.72 -13.17
CA LYS A 122 -6.69 -14.16 -14.22
C LYS A 122 -6.10 -15.25 -15.12
N GLN A 123 -4.79 -15.19 -15.37
CA GLN A 123 -4.06 -16.24 -16.09
C GLN A 123 -3.79 -17.50 -15.24
N LYS A 124 -4.29 -17.56 -13.99
CA LYS A 124 -4.04 -18.64 -13.02
C LYS A 124 -2.56 -18.83 -12.69
N ASN A 125 -1.73 -17.83 -12.95
CA ASN A 125 -0.32 -17.78 -12.58
C ASN A 125 -0.16 -17.10 -11.22
N TYR A 126 -0.59 -17.80 -10.17
CA TYR A 126 -0.60 -17.28 -8.80
C TYR A 126 0.78 -16.90 -8.25
N PRO A 127 1.87 -17.64 -8.51
CA PRO A 127 3.21 -17.24 -8.05
C PRO A 127 3.65 -15.90 -8.66
N ALA A 128 3.42 -15.69 -9.96
CA ALA A 128 3.72 -14.42 -10.61
C ALA A 128 2.81 -13.28 -10.11
N ALA A 129 1.53 -13.58 -9.83
CA ALA A 129 0.61 -12.63 -9.23
C ALA A 129 1.09 -12.16 -7.85
N ILE A 130 1.46 -13.10 -6.98
CA ILE A 130 2.04 -12.82 -5.65
C ILE A 130 3.28 -11.95 -5.77
N ALA A 131 4.20 -12.27 -6.69
CA ALA A 131 5.42 -11.48 -6.90
C ALA A 131 5.11 -10.03 -7.32
N MET A 132 4.10 -9.83 -8.18
CA MET A 132 3.68 -8.47 -8.57
C MET A 132 2.99 -7.73 -7.44
N TYR A 133 2.12 -8.38 -6.67
CA TYR A 133 1.50 -7.77 -5.50
C TYR A 133 2.54 -7.43 -4.43
N GLN A 134 3.50 -8.31 -4.15
CA GLN A 134 4.62 -8.02 -3.25
C GLN A 134 5.45 -6.84 -3.76
N LYS A 135 5.72 -6.79 -5.07
CA LYS A 135 6.40 -5.64 -5.67
C LYS A 135 5.61 -4.35 -5.50
N GLU A 136 4.28 -4.38 -5.63
CA GLU A 136 3.43 -3.24 -5.30
C GLU A 136 3.64 -2.84 -3.83
N LEU A 137 3.64 -3.81 -2.90
CA LEU A 137 3.87 -3.66 -1.44
C LEU A 137 5.31 -3.26 -1.03
N ASP A 138 6.29 -3.38 -1.92
CA ASP A 138 7.68 -3.01 -1.66
C ASP A 138 8.05 -1.65 -2.25
N THR A 139 7.18 -1.05 -3.07
CA THR A 139 7.52 0.19 -3.76
C THR A 139 7.66 1.37 -2.78
N TRP A 140 8.80 2.08 -2.83
CA TRP A 140 9.23 3.03 -1.80
C TRP A 140 8.24 4.15 -1.43
N TYR A 141 7.37 4.59 -2.35
CA TYR A 141 6.36 5.62 -2.07
C TYR A 141 5.32 5.19 -1.03
N LEU A 142 5.15 3.89 -0.85
CA LEU A 142 4.32 3.29 0.20
C LEU A 142 4.67 3.77 1.59
N ARG A 143 5.96 3.96 1.85
CA ARG A 143 6.43 4.17 3.22
C ARG A 143 6.30 5.63 3.65
N LEU A 144 6.05 6.52 2.69
CA LEU A 144 6.00 7.98 2.88
C LEU A 144 4.59 8.55 2.70
N CYS A 145 3.69 7.85 1.98
CA CYS A 145 2.33 8.28 1.71
C CYS A 145 1.35 7.09 1.62
N TYR A 146 0.06 7.39 1.76
CA TYR A 146 -1.06 6.44 1.67
C TYR A 146 -0.97 5.60 0.38
N ASN A 147 -0.83 4.28 0.48
CA ASN A 147 -1.08 3.41 -0.65
C ASN A 147 -2.47 2.83 -0.60
N TYR A 148 -3.33 3.41 -1.42
CA TYR A 148 -4.70 2.94 -1.62
C TYR A 148 -4.78 1.51 -2.18
N ARG A 149 -3.66 0.94 -2.65
CA ARG A 149 -3.58 -0.41 -3.22
C ARG A 149 -2.94 -1.43 -2.28
N GLU A 150 -2.49 -1.04 -1.09
CA GLU A 150 -1.84 -1.95 -0.13
C GLU A 150 -2.85 -3.03 0.30
N ASP A 151 -4.05 -2.61 0.69
CA ASP A 151 -5.12 -3.51 1.11
C ASP A 151 -5.55 -4.46 -0.02
N THR A 152 -5.73 -3.93 -1.25
CA THR A 152 -6.07 -4.76 -2.42
C THR A 152 -4.98 -5.77 -2.76
N SER A 153 -3.71 -5.37 -2.62
CA SER A 153 -2.58 -6.25 -2.96
C SER A 153 -2.43 -7.36 -1.91
N LEU A 154 -2.61 -7.04 -0.62
CA LEU A 154 -2.64 -8.05 0.44
C LEU A 154 -3.79 -9.04 0.27
N LEU A 155 -4.99 -8.55 -0.07
CA LEU A 155 -6.13 -9.42 -0.38
C LEU A 155 -5.81 -10.34 -1.56
N GLY A 156 -5.25 -9.80 -2.64
CA GLY A 156 -4.85 -10.57 -3.82
C GLY A 156 -3.76 -11.62 -3.51
N ILE A 157 -2.81 -11.31 -2.62
CA ILE A 157 -1.81 -12.29 -2.14
C ILE A 157 -2.49 -13.42 -1.37
N ALA A 158 -3.38 -13.10 -0.42
CA ALA A 158 -4.07 -14.11 0.39
C ALA A 158 -4.89 -15.06 -0.49
N GLN A 159 -5.68 -14.52 -1.43
CA GLN A 159 -6.46 -15.30 -2.39
C GLN A 159 -5.56 -16.14 -3.32
N SER A 160 -4.41 -15.62 -3.73
CA SER A 160 -3.44 -16.37 -4.53
C SER A 160 -2.84 -17.54 -3.74
N TYR A 161 -2.58 -17.37 -2.45
CA TYR A 161 -2.14 -18.47 -1.59
C TYR A 161 -3.22 -19.53 -1.38
N CYS A 162 -4.49 -19.14 -1.27
CA CYS A 162 -5.60 -20.10 -1.24
C CYS A 162 -5.63 -20.99 -2.50
N GLN A 163 -5.46 -20.40 -3.69
CA GLN A 163 -5.42 -21.14 -4.94
C GLN A 163 -4.19 -22.08 -5.07
N LEU A 164 -3.12 -21.79 -4.32
CA LEU A 164 -1.93 -22.63 -4.20
C LEU A 164 -2.02 -23.65 -3.05
N GLU A 165 -3.17 -23.74 -2.37
CA GLU A 165 -3.40 -24.58 -1.18
C GLU A 165 -2.43 -24.25 -0.02
N ASN A 166 -1.81 -23.06 -0.04
CA ASN A 166 -0.91 -22.59 1.01
C ASN A 166 -1.69 -21.78 2.06
N PHE A 167 -2.58 -22.48 2.77
CA PHE A 167 -3.55 -21.84 3.65
C PHE A 167 -2.94 -21.14 4.86
N GLU A 168 -1.76 -21.57 5.32
CA GLU A 168 -1.08 -20.91 6.43
C GLU A 168 -0.54 -19.53 6.00
N GLN A 169 0.04 -19.42 4.81
CA GLN A 169 0.46 -18.11 4.28
C GLN A 169 -0.75 -17.22 3.95
N ALA A 170 -1.86 -17.81 3.48
CA ALA A 170 -3.12 -17.08 3.29
C ALA A 170 -3.64 -16.50 4.62
N ARG A 171 -3.68 -17.32 5.68
CA ARG A 171 -4.09 -16.94 7.03
C ARG A 171 -3.24 -15.78 7.57
N GLN A 172 -1.91 -15.91 7.50
CA GLN A 172 -0.99 -14.87 7.95
C GLN A 172 -1.20 -13.55 7.18
N THR A 173 -1.47 -13.65 5.87
CA THR A 173 -1.73 -12.48 5.03
C THR A 173 -3.06 -11.80 5.40
N TYR A 174 -4.13 -12.56 5.64
CA TYR A 174 -5.41 -12.02 6.13
C TYR A 174 -5.27 -11.36 7.51
N GLN A 175 -4.52 -11.96 8.42
CA GLN A 175 -4.24 -11.36 9.73
C GLN A 175 -3.45 -10.05 9.61
N ARG A 176 -2.45 -10.00 8.71
CA ARG A 176 -1.71 -8.77 8.41
C ARG A 176 -2.65 -7.70 7.85
N LEU A 177 -3.49 -8.06 6.88
CA LEU A 177 -4.49 -7.15 6.32
C LEU A 177 -5.43 -6.62 7.41
N HIS A 178 -5.97 -7.48 8.27
CA HIS A 178 -6.88 -7.08 9.36
C HIS A 178 -6.24 -6.09 10.34
N LYS A 179 -4.95 -6.30 10.67
CA LYS A 179 -4.21 -5.43 11.58
C LYS A 179 -3.98 -4.04 11.01
N MET A 180 -3.81 -3.94 9.69
CA MET A 180 -3.41 -2.71 9.00
C MET A 180 -4.58 -1.93 8.38
N ALA A 181 -5.57 -2.64 7.85
CA ALA A 181 -6.68 -2.07 7.12
C ALA A 181 -7.66 -1.33 8.03
N ARG A 182 -8.47 -0.46 7.42
CA ARG A 182 -9.60 0.24 8.03
C ARG A 182 -10.84 0.09 7.15
N GLY A 183 -12.03 0.21 7.75
CA GLY A 183 -13.31 0.10 7.03
C GLY A 183 -13.47 -1.22 6.30
N TYR A 184 -13.89 -1.17 5.04
CA TYR A 184 -14.25 -2.33 4.21
C TYR A 184 -13.22 -3.47 4.24
N TYR A 185 -11.92 -3.19 4.05
CA TYR A 185 -10.91 -4.23 3.99
C TYR A 185 -10.64 -4.89 5.35
N LYS A 186 -10.85 -4.15 6.45
CA LYS A 186 -10.74 -4.72 7.79
C LYS A 186 -11.86 -5.72 8.06
N GLU A 187 -13.09 -5.35 7.74
CA GLU A 187 -14.26 -6.24 7.87
C GLU A 187 -14.11 -7.45 6.94
N ARG A 188 -13.77 -7.22 5.68
CA ARG A 188 -13.55 -8.29 4.71
C ARG A 188 -12.49 -9.28 5.17
N SER A 189 -11.32 -8.80 5.59
CA SER A 189 -10.25 -9.68 6.08
C SER A 189 -10.66 -10.52 7.29
N GLN A 190 -11.52 -9.99 8.17
CA GLN A 190 -12.07 -10.74 9.30
C GLN A 190 -13.02 -11.85 8.84
N THR A 191 -13.92 -11.55 7.91
CA THR A 191 -14.85 -12.54 7.33
C THR A 191 -14.08 -13.66 6.63
N GLU A 192 -13.16 -13.30 5.74
CA GLU A 192 -12.36 -14.25 4.95
C GLU A 192 -11.49 -15.13 5.86
N LEU A 193 -10.91 -14.57 6.93
CA LEU A 193 -10.14 -15.32 7.92
C LEU A 193 -11.02 -16.32 8.70
N ALA A 194 -12.21 -15.90 9.13
CA ALA A 194 -13.14 -16.77 9.85
C ALA A 194 -13.67 -17.89 8.96
N GLU A 195 -14.00 -17.58 7.70
CA GLU A 195 -14.44 -18.57 6.71
C GLU A 195 -13.32 -19.56 6.39
N LEU A 196 -12.08 -19.08 6.19
CA LEU A 196 -10.91 -19.92 6.01
C LEU A 196 -10.72 -20.90 7.18
N ASP A 197 -10.72 -20.40 8.42
CA ASP A 197 -10.51 -21.25 9.61
C ASP A 197 -11.65 -22.26 9.82
N SER A 198 -12.89 -21.87 9.53
CA SER A 198 -14.05 -22.75 9.64
C SER A 198 -14.01 -23.84 8.58
N GLU A 199 -13.81 -23.48 7.32
CA GLU A 199 -13.86 -24.43 6.21
C GLU A 199 -12.66 -25.37 6.20
N LEU A 200 -11.47 -24.96 6.67
CA LEU A 200 -10.35 -25.89 6.84
C LEU A 200 -10.65 -26.99 7.86
N ARG A 201 -11.43 -26.70 8.91
CA ARG A 201 -11.90 -27.73 9.86
C ARG A 201 -12.90 -28.67 9.19
N ASN A 202 -13.84 -28.12 8.40
CA ASN A 202 -14.80 -28.92 7.65
C ASN A 202 -14.08 -29.84 6.64
N ILE A 203 -13.10 -29.31 5.90
CA ILE A 203 -12.29 -30.06 4.93
C ILE A 203 -11.61 -31.24 5.62
N ALA A 204 -10.94 -31.01 6.76
CA ALA A 204 -10.27 -32.09 7.50
C ALA A 204 -11.23 -33.20 7.93
N GLU A 205 -12.44 -32.85 8.37
CA GLU A 205 -13.48 -33.81 8.74
C GLU A 205 -14.02 -34.55 7.50
N PHE A 206 -14.27 -33.86 6.40
CA PHE A 206 -14.72 -34.48 5.15
C PHE A 206 -13.66 -35.41 4.56
N GLU A 207 -12.38 -35.07 4.63
CA GLU A 207 -11.28 -35.95 4.20
C GLU A 207 -11.26 -37.25 5.02
N LYS A 208 -11.49 -37.16 6.34
CA LYS A 208 -11.62 -38.33 7.21
C LYS A 208 -12.85 -39.17 6.85
N GLN A 209 -13.99 -38.55 6.57
CA GLN A 209 -15.19 -39.26 6.14
C GLN A 209 -14.99 -39.91 4.77
N PHE A 210 -14.29 -39.26 3.85
CA PHE A 210 -13.96 -39.79 2.53
C PHE A 210 -13.10 -41.06 2.64
N ALA A 211 -12.08 -41.05 3.50
CA ALA A 211 -11.22 -42.21 3.75
C ALA A 211 -11.99 -43.44 4.30
N ASN A 212 -13.04 -43.20 5.07
CA ASN A 212 -13.86 -44.26 5.68
C ASN A 212 -15.09 -44.66 4.85
N SER A 213 -15.30 -44.06 3.67
CA SER A 213 -16.48 -44.31 2.85
C SER A 213 -16.42 -45.64 2.11
N ALA A 214 -17.49 -46.42 2.19
CA ALA A 214 -17.54 -47.77 1.61
C ALA A 214 -18.08 -47.78 0.17
N ASP A 215 -18.98 -46.86 -0.16
CA ASP A 215 -19.66 -46.82 -1.47
C ASP A 215 -19.42 -45.51 -2.24
N ASP A 216 -19.60 -45.60 -3.55
CA ASP A 216 -19.34 -44.50 -4.49
C ASP A 216 -20.38 -43.37 -4.41
N ASN A 217 -21.60 -43.64 -3.94
CA ASN A 217 -22.61 -42.60 -3.72
C ASN A 217 -22.25 -41.72 -2.52
N GLN A 218 -21.73 -42.31 -1.45
CA GLN A 218 -21.23 -41.61 -0.28
C GLN A 218 -19.97 -40.82 -0.63
N LYS A 219 -19.03 -41.42 -1.37
CA LYS A 219 -17.86 -40.71 -1.91
C LYS A 219 -18.25 -39.49 -2.72
N ALA A 220 -19.21 -39.64 -3.63
CA ALA A 220 -19.67 -38.54 -4.47
C ALA A 220 -20.21 -37.38 -3.64
N ARG A 221 -21.05 -37.67 -2.61
CA ARG A 221 -21.58 -36.63 -1.71
C ARG A 221 -20.45 -35.89 -0.99
N ILE A 222 -19.50 -36.63 -0.41
CA ILE A 222 -18.37 -36.03 0.31
C ILE A 222 -17.48 -35.20 -0.63
N LEU A 223 -17.28 -35.64 -1.88
CA LEU A 223 -16.55 -34.86 -2.87
C LEU A 223 -17.26 -33.56 -3.25
N PHE A 224 -18.61 -33.55 -3.30
CA PHE A 224 -19.37 -32.31 -3.44
C PHE A 224 -19.11 -31.38 -2.26
N ASP A 225 -19.24 -31.87 -1.03
CA ASP A 225 -19.06 -31.08 0.19
C ASP A 225 -17.63 -30.51 0.28
N LEU A 226 -16.61 -31.32 -0.04
CA LEU A 226 -15.22 -30.87 -0.15
C LEU A 226 -15.06 -29.77 -1.21
N ALA A 227 -15.59 -29.99 -2.42
CA ALA A 227 -15.47 -29.02 -3.49
C ALA A 227 -16.13 -27.68 -3.14
N PHE A 228 -17.29 -27.73 -2.47
CA PHE A 228 -17.95 -26.53 -1.94
C PHE A 228 -17.10 -25.82 -0.89
N ALA A 229 -16.54 -26.55 0.09
CA ALA A 229 -15.68 -25.97 1.11
C ALA A 229 -14.44 -25.29 0.50
N TYR A 230 -13.76 -25.95 -0.45
CA TYR A 230 -12.63 -25.35 -1.18
C TYR A 230 -13.05 -24.13 -2.00
N ARG A 231 -14.26 -24.12 -2.59
CA ARG A 231 -14.77 -22.95 -3.31
C ARG A 231 -15.01 -21.75 -2.38
N ARG A 232 -15.51 -21.98 -1.17
CA ARG A 232 -15.76 -20.93 -0.17
C ARG A 232 -14.50 -20.22 0.31
N ILE A 233 -13.37 -20.92 0.29
CA ILE A 233 -12.06 -20.35 0.67
C ILE A 233 -11.23 -19.88 -0.53
N GLU A 234 -11.88 -19.57 -1.67
CA GLU A 234 -11.25 -19.07 -2.89
C GLU A 234 -10.18 -20.03 -3.46
N CYS A 235 -10.43 -21.35 -3.37
CA CYS A 235 -9.58 -22.40 -3.95
C CYS A 235 -10.30 -23.15 -5.10
N SER A 236 -10.65 -22.39 -6.14
CA SER A 236 -11.43 -22.89 -7.30
C SER A 236 -10.73 -24.01 -8.06
N LYS A 237 -9.38 -23.99 -8.12
CA LYS A 237 -8.61 -25.06 -8.77
C LYS A 237 -8.91 -26.41 -8.11
N LYS A 238 -8.76 -26.51 -6.78
CA LYS A 238 -8.99 -27.75 -6.04
C LYS A 238 -10.45 -28.18 -6.10
N ALA A 239 -11.38 -27.23 -5.99
CA ALA A 239 -12.80 -27.50 -6.15
C ALA A 239 -13.12 -28.16 -7.52
N THR A 240 -12.53 -27.64 -8.60
CA THR A 240 -12.70 -28.18 -9.96
C THR A 240 -12.12 -29.60 -10.09
N GLU A 241 -10.94 -29.86 -9.52
CA GLU A 241 -10.32 -31.19 -9.49
C GLU A 241 -11.21 -32.22 -8.75
N LEU A 242 -11.84 -31.81 -7.65
CA LEU A 242 -12.75 -32.66 -6.89
C LEU A 242 -14.04 -32.97 -7.68
N TYR A 243 -14.62 -31.98 -8.36
CA TYR A 243 -15.76 -32.22 -9.25
C TYR A 243 -15.40 -33.14 -10.43
N ALA A 244 -14.18 -33.05 -10.96
CA ALA A 244 -13.70 -33.96 -12.00
C ALA A 244 -13.57 -35.40 -11.47
N ARG A 245 -13.14 -35.58 -10.21
CA ARG A 245 -13.05 -36.90 -9.56
C ARG A 245 -14.41 -37.59 -9.41
N ILE A 246 -15.50 -36.84 -9.29
CA ILE A 246 -16.86 -37.41 -9.24
C ILE A 246 -17.21 -38.16 -10.54
N GLN A 247 -16.62 -37.77 -11.68
CA GLN A 247 -16.90 -38.41 -12.97
C GLN A 247 -16.43 -39.87 -13.01
N THR A 248 -15.42 -40.23 -12.21
CA THR A 248 -14.82 -41.57 -12.18
C THR A 248 -15.57 -42.55 -11.29
N LEU A 249 -16.58 -42.09 -10.54
CA LEU A 249 -17.35 -42.93 -9.62
C LEU A 249 -18.49 -43.65 -10.35
N ASP A 250 -18.90 -44.81 -9.84
CA ASP A 250 -20.09 -45.52 -10.31
C ASP A 250 -21.36 -44.97 -9.66
N ILE A 251 -21.83 -43.84 -10.20
CA ILE A 251 -23.00 -43.10 -9.70
C ILE A 251 -23.91 -42.66 -10.86
N PRO A 252 -25.18 -42.31 -10.58
CA PRO A 252 -26.11 -41.86 -11.61
C PRO A 252 -25.57 -40.67 -12.42
N GLU A 253 -25.77 -40.70 -13.74
CA GLU A 253 -25.30 -39.67 -14.67
C GLU A 253 -25.84 -38.28 -14.32
N SER A 254 -27.03 -38.19 -13.72
CA SER A 254 -27.59 -36.92 -13.23
C SER A 254 -26.70 -36.20 -12.21
N ARG A 255 -26.01 -36.95 -11.35
CA ARG A 255 -25.04 -36.39 -10.38
C ARG A 255 -23.73 -35.99 -11.05
N LYS A 256 -23.28 -36.77 -12.04
CA LYS A 256 -22.09 -36.42 -12.83
C LYS A 256 -22.31 -35.13 -13.61
N GLU A 257 -23.49 -34.96 -14.18
CA GLU A 257 -23.88 -33.73 -14.89
C GLU A 257 -23.95 -32.53 -13.95
N GLN A 258 -24.48 -32.72 -12.73
CA GLN A 258 -24.46 -31.68 -11.71
C GLN A 258 -23.03 -31.25 -11.34
N ALA A 259 -22.10 -32.18 -11.20
CA ALA A 259 -20.69 -31.87 -10.95
C ALA A 259 -20.04 -31.08 -12.10
N ARG A 260 -20.38 -31.39 -13.37
CA ARG A 260 -19.89 -30.62 -14.53
C ARG A 260 -20.37 -29.17 -14.51
N LYS A 261 -21.65 -28.96 -14.17
CA LYS A 261 -22.21 -27.60 -14.04
C LYS A 261 -21.49 -26.80 -12.97
N PHE A 262 -21.31 -27.36 -11.78
CA PHE A 262 -20.58 -26.67 -10.71
C PHE A 262 -19.10 -26.44 -11.03
N ALA A 263 -18.45 -27.38 -11.74
CA ALA A 263 -17.09 -27.19 -12.22
C ALA A 263 -16.97 -26.03 -13.23
N ALA A 264 -17.96 -25.86 -14.11
CA ALA A 264 -18.01 -24.74 -15.05
C ALA A 264 -18.15 -23.39 -14.35
N ASP A 265 -18.91 -23.34 -13.24
CA ASP A 265 -19.08 -22.14 -12.42
C ASP A 265 -17.80 -21.74 -11.65
N CYS A 266 -16.79 -22.61 -11.59
CA CYS A 266 -15.51 -22.36 -10.91
C CYS A 266 -14.42 -21.76 -11.82
N VAL A 267 -14.66 -21.66 -13.14
CA VAL A 267 -13.69 -21.20 -14.15
C VAL A 267 -13.85 -19.73 -14.45
#